data_AF-A0A534TUD6-F1
#
_entry.id   AF-A0A534TUD6-F1
#
_cell.length_a   1.000
_cell.length_b   1.000
_cell.length_c   1.000
_cell.angle_alpha   90.00
_cell.angle_beta   90.00
_cell.angle_gamma   90.00
#
_symmetry.space_group_name_H-M   'P 1'
#
loop_
_entity.id
_entity.type
_entity.pdbx_description
1 polymer ?
#
loop_
_entity_poly.entity_id
_entity_poly.type
_entity_poly.pdbx_seq_one_letter_code
_entity_poly.pdbx_strand_id
1 'polypeptide(L)'
;MVISIVLILAICLLSGTGQAAAQRIKIYRIGYLDPGPRSVNDANLAALQKGLSELGWVEGKNIAFEYRFADGKGPAYDVELARELVRLNVDLIFAASASAQRAREATTKIPIVMIHPIPVETGVVQSLARPGGNVTGLANLAAELSPKRLELLKETIPELARVGVLTPAQRPTWEQASGLMLKEVEAAARSLKLKLHELRVKVDPDKIDLESVFKMAVRERDEGCPGDAIGALW
;
A
#
# COMPACT_ATOMS: atom_id res chain seq x y z
N MET A 1 63.23 43.66 -13.66
CA MET A 1 62.29 42.78 -14.41
C MET A 1 62.18 41.38 -13.82
N VAL A 2 63.27 40.77 -13.32
CA VAL A 2 63.24 39.40 -12.72
C VAL A 2 62.56 39.35 -11.34
N ILE A 3 62.70 40.39 -10.51
CA ILE A 3 62.12 40.45 -9.15
C ILE A 3 60.58 40.54 -9.18
N SER A 4 60.00 41.20 -10.20
CA SER A 4 58.55 41.31 -10.36
C SER A 4 57.87 40.00 -10.78
N ILE A 5 58.59 39.08 -11.43
CA ILE A 5 58.05 37.78 -11.87
C ILE A 5 57.97 36.80 -10.69
N VAL A 6 58.94 36.86 -9.77
CA VAL A 6 58.96 36.02 -8.55
C VAL A 6 57.82 36.39 -7.59
N LEU A 7 57.48 37.67 -7.48
CA LEU A 7 56.38 38.13 -6.61
C LEU A 7 55.00 37.71 -7.13
N ILE A 8 54.81 37.66 -8.45
CA ILE A 8 53.54 37.24 -9.09
C ILE A 8 53.33 35.72 -8.94
N LEU A 9 54.40 34.91 -9.01
CA LEU A 9 54.30 33.47 -8.77
C LEU A 9 53.97 33.13 -7.31
N ALA A 10 54.46 33.92 -6.34
CA ALA A 10 54.19 33.69 -4.93
C ALA A 10 52.73 33.99 -4.54
N ILE A 11 52.09 34.96 -5.20
CA ILE A 11 50.67 35.32 -4.94
C ILE A 11 49.70 34.29 -5.56
N CYS A 12 50.07 33.66 -6.69
CA CYS A 12 49.26 32.60 -7.28
C CYS A 12 49.26 31.31 -6.45
N LEU A 13 50.32 31.02 -5.70
CA LEU A 13 50.42 29.82 -4.86
C LEU A 13 49.62 29.92 -3.54
N LEU A 14 49.26 31.13 -3.10
CA LEU A 14 48.43 31.36 -1.92
C LEU A 14 46.92 31.42 -2.22
N SER A 15 46.53 31.42 -3.50
CA SER A 15 45.13 31.50 -3.95
C SER A 15 44.49 30.12 -4.19
N GLY A 16 45.26 29.04 -3.98
CA GLY A 16 44.88 27.66 -4.32
C GLY A 16 44.24 26.86 -3.19
N THR A 17 43.71 27.49 -2.13
CA THR A 17 42.77 26.79 -1.25
C THR A 17 41.44 26.67 -2.00
N GLY A 18 41.33 25.64 -2.84
CA GLY A 18 40.06 25.18 -3.34
C GLY A 18 39.16 24.97 -2.14
N GLN A 19 38.26 25.91 -1.90
CA GLN A 19 37.10 25.70 -1.05
C GLN A 19 36.39 24.53 -1.71
N ALA A 20 36.55 23.32 -1.16
CA ALA A 20 35.67 22.22 -1.46
C ALA A 20 34.29 22.75 -1.07
N ALA A 21 33.56 23.27 -2.04
CA ALA A 21 32.15 23.59 -1.88
C ALA A 21 31.54 22.25 -1.49
N ALA A 22 31.30 22.04 -0.20
CA ALA A 22 30.50 20.95 0.27
C ALA A 22 29.18 21.11 -0.46
N GLN A 23 29.00 20.35 -1.55
CA GLN A 23 27.77 20.37 -2.31
C GLN A 23 26.70 20.03 -1.29
N ARG A 24 25.84 21.00 -0.95
CA ARG A 24 24.71 20.76 -0.06
C ARG A 24 23.92 19.63 -0.71
N ILE A 25 23.98 18.44 -0.12
CA ILE A 25 23.25 17.29 -0.60
C ILE A 25 21.78 17.68 -0.51
N LYS A 26 21.10 17.75 -1.65
CA LYS A 26 19.66 17.99 -1.68
C LYS A 26 18.98 16.81 -1.00
N ILE A 27 18.19 17.09 0.03
CA ILE A 27 17.33 16.09 0.69
C ILE A 27 15.96 16.18 0.04
N TYR A 28 15.54 15.10 -0.63
CA TYR A 28 14.20 15.00 -1.20
C TYR A 28 13.20 14.56 -0.13
N ARG A 29 12.03 15.20 -0.10
CA ARG A 29 10.98 14.90 0.89
C ARG A 29 9.95 13.96 0.29
N ILE A 30 9.75 12.83 0.94
CA ILE A 30 8.76 11.82 0.54
C ILE A 30 7.62 11.84 1.56
N GLY A 31 6.43 12.24 1.15
CA GLY A 31 5.21 12.05 1.95
C GLY A 31 4.82 10.58 1.95
N TYR A 32 4.64 9.97 3.12
CA TYR A 32 4.09 8.61 3.25
C TYR A 32 2.69 8.71 3.83
N LEU A 33 1.67 8.37 3.05
CA LEU A 33 0.27 8.49 3.43
C LEU A 33 -0.42 7.12 3.47
N ASP A 34 -1.01 6.79 4.62
CA ASP A 34 -1.66 5.50 4.85
C ASP A 34 -2.95 5.67 5.66
N PRO A 35 -4.06 5.01 5.27
CA PRO A 35 -5.33 5.15 5.97
C PRO A 35 -5.39 4.36 7.27
N GLY A 36 -4.49 3.38 7.46
CA GLY A 36 -4.43 2.51 8.62
C GLY A 36 -3.44 2.98 9.69
N PRO A 37 -3.37 2.25 10.81
CA PRO A 37 -2.31 2.45 11.79
C PRO A 37 -0.97 1.93 11.24
N ARG A 38 0.11 2.60 11.63
CA ARG A 38 1.46 2.25 11.20
C ARG A 38 1.82 0.78 11.41
N SER A 39 1.44 0.20 12.55
CA SER A 39 1.75 -1.18 12.93
C SER A 39 1.30 -2.23 11.92
N VAL A 40 0.22 -1.95 11.18
CA VAL A 40 -0.32 -2.88 10.17
C VAL A 40 0.54 -2.94 8.91
N ASN A 41 1.27 -1.86 8.59
CA ASN A 41 2.07 -1.75 7.36
C ASN A 41 3.58 -1.63 7.60
N ASP A 42 4.07 -1.87 8.83
CA ASP A 42 5.49 -1.77 9.15
C ASP A 42 6.39 -2.65 8.26
N ALA A 43 5.94 -3.86 7.92
CA ALA A 43 6.69 -4.75 7.02
C ALA A 43 6.82 -4.15 5.60
N ASN A 44 5.74 -3.57 5.08
CA ASN A 44 5.74 -2.93 3.76
C ASN A 44 6.59 -1.65 3.75
N LEU A 45 6.51 -0.85 4.81
CA LEU A 45 7.34 0.33 4.98
C LEU A 45 8.82 -0.03 5.08
N ALA A 46 9.17 -1.07 5.86
CA ALA A 46 10.55 -1.54 5.96
C ALA A 46 11.07 -2.06 4.61
N ALA A 47 10.24 -2.77 3.83
CA ALA A 47 10.59 -3.21 2.49
C ALA A 47 10.83 -2.04 1.53
N LEU A 48 9.98 -1.01 1.58
CA LEU A 48 10.16 0.23 0.81
C LEU A 48 11.49 0.92 1.17
N GLN A 49 11.75 1.11 2.46
CA GLN A 49 12.98 1.74 2.94
C GLN A 49 14.22 0.92 2.54
N LYS A 50 14.16 -0.41 2.63
CA LYS A 50 15.23 -1.30 2.19
C LYS A 50 15.51 -1.15 0.69
N GLY A 51 14.47 -1.21 -0.15
CA GLY A 51 14.62 -1.08 -1.59
C GLY A 51 15.18 0.28 -2.01
N LEU A 52 14.72 1.37 -1.36
CA LEU A 52 15.29 2.71 -1.56
C LEU A 52 16.78 2.75 -1.18
N SER A 53 17.13 2.18 -0.03
CA SER A 53 18.51 2.08 0.45
C SER A 53 19.42 1.34 -0.53
N GLU A 54 18.97 0.20 -1.07
CA GLU A 54 19.71 -0.59 -2.06
C GLU A 54 19.97 0.19 -3.36
N LEU A 55 19.12 1.16 -3.68
CA LEU A 55 19.26 2.09 -4.79
C LEU A 55 20.05 3.37 -4.42
N GLY A 56 20.57 3.45 -3.19
CA GLY A 56 21.35 4.60 -2.71
C GLY A 56 20.51 5.75 -2.13
N TRP A 57 19.20 5.58 -1.99
CA TRP A 57 18.30 6.55 -1.35
C TRP A 57 18.13 6.21 0.14
N VAL A 58 18.78 6.98 1.00
CA VAL A 58 18.90 6.71 2.44
C VAL A 58 18.35 7.88 3.23
N GLU A 59 17.45 7.57 4.16
CA GLU A 59 16.84 8.53 5.06
C GLU A 59 17.90 9.26 5.92
N GLY A 60 17.77 10.58 6.03
CA GLY A 60 18.73 11.43 6.73
C GLY A 60 20.01 11.74 5.93
N LYS A 61 20.22 11.11 4.77
CA LYS A 61 21.34 11.42 3.86
C LYS A 61 20.89 12.21 2.64
N ASN A 62 19.95 11.67 1.87
CA ASN A 62 19.46 12.28 0.62
C ASN A 62 17.94 12.20 0.46
N ILE A 63 17.23 11.52 1.36
CA ILE A 63 15.77 11.57 1.48
C ILE A 63 15.35 11.83 2.93
N ALA A 64 14.13 12.33 3.12
CA ALA A 64 13.45 12.42 4.40
C ALA A 64 11.98 12.04 4.24
N PHE A 65 11.44 11.23 5.16
CA PHE A 65 10.03 10.88 5.14
C PHE A 65 9.17 11.82 5.97
N GLU A 66 8.01 12.18 5.43
CA GLU A 66 6.92 12.86 6.11
C GLU A 66 5.77 11.87 6.30
N TYR A 67 5.72 11.23 7.46
CA TYR A 67 4.74 10.18 7.74
C TYR A 67 3.39 10.76 8.13
N ARG A 68 2.31 10.27 7.51
CA ARG A 68 0.92 10.59 7.85
C ARG A 68 0.10 9.30 7.85
N PHE A 69 -0.29 8.88 9.04
CA PHE A 69 -1.16 7.72 9.26
C PHE A 69 -2.51 8.23 9.74
N ALA A 70 -3.58 7.83 9.08
CA ALA A 70 -4.94 8.21 9.51
C ALA A 70 -5.40 7.41 10.73
N ASP A 71 -4.70 6.33 11.11
CA ASP A 71 -5.03 5.43 12.23
C ASP A 71 -6.50 4.98 12.20
N GLY A 72 -7.08 4.81 11.01
CA GLY A 72 -8.49 4.41 10.86
C GLY A 72 -9.52 5.47 11.26
N LYS A 73 -9.12 6.74 11.52
CA LYS A 73 -10.04 7.85 11.90
C LYS A 73 -11.00 8.27 10.78
N GLY A 74 -10.92 7.64 9.62
CA GLY A 74 -11.89 7.75 8.53
C GLY A 74 -11.48 8.70 7.40
N PRO A 75 -12.29 8.77 6.33
CA PRO A 75 -11.91 9.40 5.08
C PRO A 75 -11.64 10.91 5.19
N ALA A 76 -12.41 11.63 6.02
CA ALA A 76 -12.23 13.08 6.16
C ALA A 76 -10.86 13.44 6.76
N TYR A 77 -10.37 12.63 7.72
CA TYR A 77 -9.06 12.85 8.31
C TYR A 77 -7.94 12.54 7.31
N ASP A 78 -8.05 11.45 6.56
CA ASP A 78 -7.12 11.06 5.50
C ASP A 78 -7.01 12.14 4.39
N VAL A 79 -8.12 12.79 4.04
CA VAL A 79 -8.12 13.97 3.13
C VAL A 79 -7.27 15.11 3.69
N GLU A 80 -7.41 15.44 4.97
CA GLU A 80 -6.64 16.53 5.58
C GLU A 80 -5.14 16.21 5.65
N LEU A 81 -4.79 14.96 5.91
CA LEU A 81 -3.41 14.49 5.87
C LEU A 81 -2.80 14.59 4.46
N ALA A 82 -3.56 14.24 3.41
CA ALA A 82 -3.12 14.43 2.02
C ALA A 82 -2.86 15.91 1.71
N ARG A 83 -3.77 16.81 2.12
CA ARG A 83 -3.61 18.27 1.96
C ARG A 83 -2.43 18.82 2.75
N GLU A 84 -2.12 18.25 3.90
CA GLU A 84 -0.94 18.62 4.68
C GLU A 84 0.35 18.30 3.93
N LEU A 85 0.47 17.11 3.33
CA LEU A 85 1.63 16.75 2.52
C LEU A 85 1.83 17.70 1.32
N VAL A 86 0.74 18.13 0.68
CA VAL A 86 0.80 19.14 -0.39
C VAL A 86 1.29 20.49 0.16
N ARG A 87 0.79 20.94 1.31
CA ARG A 87 1.24 22.18 1.97
C ARG A 87 2.70 22.14 2.40
N LEU A 88 3.21 20.97 2.78
CA LEU A 88 4.63 20.75 3.08
C LEU A 88 5.53 20.77 1.84
N ASN A 89 4.94 20.81 0.64
CA ASN A 89 5.63 20.83 -0.63
C ASN A 89 6.64 19.68 -0.75
N VAL A 90 6.18 18.46 -0.45
CA VAL A 90 6.98 17.24 -0.63
C VAL A 90 7.29 17.00 -2.12
N ASP A 91 8.42 16.38 -2.42
CA ASP A 91 8.84 16.10 -3.79
C ASP A 91 8.08 14.90 -4.40
N LEU A 92 7.59 13.98 -3.57
CA LEU A 92 6.84 12.78 -3.97
C LEU A 92 5.89 12.34 -2.84
N ILE A 93 4.73 11.78 -3.18
CA ILE A 93 3.82 11.13 -2.22
C ILE A 93 3.77 9.63 -2.50
N PHE A 94 4.17 8.82 -1.53
CA PHE A 94 3.83 7.41 -1.47
C PHE A 94 2.47 7.26 -0.77
N ALA A 95 1.51 6.59 -1.40
CA ALA A 95 0.15 6.49 -0.87
C ALA A 95 -0.39 5.05 -0.89
N ALA A 96 -0.82 4.54 0.27
CA ALA A 96 -1.35 3.20 0.39
C ALA A 96 -2.89 3.17 0.29
N SER A 97 -3.43 2.21 -0.46
CA SER A 97 -4.87 1.93 -0.54
C SER A 97 -5.69 3.22 -0.78
N ALA A 98 -6.76 3.45 -0.01
CA ALA A 98 -7.66 4.59 -0.15
C ALA A 98 -6.95 5.97 -0.15
N SER A 99 -5.79 6.09 0.52
CA SER A 99 -5.02 7.33 0.55
C SER A 99 -4.49 7.74 -0.84
N ALA A 100 -4.35 6.81 -1.79
CA ALA A 100 -3.96 7.13 -3.16
C ALA A 100 -5.02 8.01 -3.85
N GLN A 101 -6.30 7.73 -3.61
CA GLN A 101 -7.40 8.58 -4.09
C GLN A 101 -7.32 9.98 -3.44
N ARG A 102 -7.02 10.05 -2.14
CA ARG A 102 -6.93 11.33 -1.40
C ARG A 102 -5.76 12.18 -1.88
N ALA A 103 -4.60 11.57 -2.10
CA ALA A 103 -3.45 12.24 -2.68
C ALA A 103 -3.75 12.78 -4.09
N ARG A 104 -4.38 11.97 -4.95
CA ARG A 104 -4.78 12.38 -6.32
C ARG A 104 -5.75 13.56 -6.30
N GLU A 105 -6.72 13.54 -5.41
CA GLU A 105 -7.69 14.65 -5.23
C GLU A 105 -7.00 15.92 -4.71
N ALA A 106 -5.96 15.78 -3.88
CA ALA A 106 -5.25 16.91 -3.28
C ALA A 106 -4.23 17.57 -4.23
N THR A 107 -3.69 16.84 -5.21
CA THR A 107 -2.69 17.40 -6.14
C THR A 107 -2.62 16.67 -7.48
N THR A 108 -2.50 17.47 -8.55
CA THR A 108 -2.21 16.99 -9.91
C THR A 108 -0.74 17.21 -10.32
N LYS A 109 0.08 17.78 -9.43
CA LYS A 109 1.46 18.19 -9.73
C LYS A 109 2.52 17.32 -9.07
N ILE A 110 2.33 16.96 -7.79
CA ILE A 110 3.30 16.15 -7.05
C ILE A 110 3.15 14.71 -7.53
N PRO A 111 4.23 14.01 -7.95
CA PRO A 111 4.17 12.61 -8.33
C PRO A 111 3.64 11.74 -7.17
N ILE A 112 2.71 10.83 -7.47
CA ILE A 112 2.13 9.89 -6.52
C ILE A 112 2.52 8.48 -6.92
N VAL A 113 3.15 7.75 -6.00
CA VAL A 113 3.44 6.32 -6.12
C VAL A 113 2.50 5.56 -5.18
N MET A 114 1.58 4.78 -5.73
CA MET A 114 0.59 4.06 -4.95
C MET A 114 0.92 2.58 -4.76
N ILE A 115 0.38 1.99 -3.70
CA ILE A 115 0.07 0.56 -3.64
C ILE A 115 -1.42 0.40 -3.41
N HIS A 116 -2.13 -0.25 -4.34
CA HIS A 116 -3.59 -0.24 -4.32
C HIS A 116 -4.18 -1.55 -4.88
N PRO A 117 -5.21 -2.15 -4.26
CA PRO A 117 -5.80 -3.39 -4.78
C PRO A 117 -6.59 -3.19 -6.09
N ILE A 118 -7.43 -2.16 -6.15
CA ILE A 118 -8.38 -1.97 -7.27
C ILE A 118 -8.32 -0.53 -7.84
N PRO A 119 -7.15 -0.07 -8.32
CA PRO A 119 -6.94 1.35 -8.64
C PRO A 119 -7.70 1.83 -9.89
N VAL A 120 -8.11 0.93 -10.77
CA VAL A 120 -8.90 1.26 -11.97
C VAL A 120 -10.36 1.42 -11.58
N GLU A 121 -10.89 0.47 -10.82
CA GLU A 121 -12.29 0.40 -10.38
C GLU A 121 -12.64 1.55 -9.43
N THR A 122 -11.66 1.99 -8.63
CA THR A 122 -11.79 3.16 -7.74
C THR A 122 -11.47 4.49 -8.43
N GLY A 123 -11.12 4.47 -9.72
CA GLY A 123 -10.84 5.67 -10.51
C GLY A 123 -9.58 6.42 -10.09
N VAL A 124 -8.68 5.77 -9.33
CA VAL A 124 -7.36 6.33 -8.98
C VAL A 124 -6.51 6.47 -10.24
N VAL A 125 -6.61 5.50 -11.17
CA VAL A 125 -5.95 5.55 -12.48
C VAL A 125 -6.92 5.16 -13.60
N GLN A 126 -6.66 5.64 -14.82
CA GLN A 126 -7.50 5.31 -15.98
C GLN A 126 -7.29 3.86 -16.46
N SER A 127 -6.07 3.35 -16.38
CA SER A 127 -5.70 1.98 -16.69
C SER A 127 -4.35 1.64 -16.05
N LEU A 128 -4.04 0.35 -15.89
CA LEU A 128 -2.75 -0.07 -15.35
C LEU A 128 -1.59 0.27 -16.29
N ALA A 129 -1.77 0.08 -17.60
CA ALA A 129 -0.72 0.33 -18.59
C ALA A 129 -0.49 1.84 -18.83
N ARG A 130 -1.53 2.66 -18.66
CA ARG A 130 -1.50 4.11 -18.85
C ARG A 130 -2.35 4.78 -17.78
N PRO A 131 -1.75 5.19 -16.64
CA PRO A 131 -2.50 5.74 -15.53
C PRO A 131 -3.24 7.06 -15.83
N GLY A 132 -2.71 7.88 -16.74
CA GLY A 132 -3.39 9.08 -17.25
C GLY A 132 -3.27 10.34 -16.39
N GLY A 133 -2.26 10.44 -15.51
CA GLY A 133 -2.02 11.60 -14.65
C GLY A 133 -0.68 11.54 -13.92
N ASN A 134 -0.59 12.18 -12.75
CA ASN A 134 0.59 12.17 -11.87
C ASN A 134 0.68 10.94 -10.94
N VAL A 135 -0.15 9.92 -11.17
CA VAL A 135 -0.20 8.70 -10.35
C VAL A 135 0.42 7.53 -11.10
N THR A 136 1.25 6.75 -10.42
CA THR A 136 1.80 5.45 -10.86
C THR A 136 1.92 4.53 -9.64
N GLY A 137 2.35 3.28 -9.81
CA GLY A 137 2.69 2.41 -8.69
C GLY A 137 2.35 0.94 -8.90
N LEU A 138 2.01 0.26 -7.82
CA LEU A 138 1.74 -1.18 -7.77
C LEU A 138 0.24 -1.44 -7.57
N ALA A 139 -0.33 -2.25 -8.45
CA ALA A 139 -1.64 -2.84 -8.24
C ALA A 139 -1.48 -4.20 -7.52
N ASN A 140 -2.20 -4.40 -6.41
CA ASN A 140 -2.20 -5.68 -5.70
C ASN A 140 -3.25 -6.62 -6.33
N LEU A 141 -2.80 -7.71 -6.94
CA LEU A 141 -3.64 -8.68 -7.66
C LEU A 141 -4.41 -9.65 -6.74
N ALA A 142 -4.77 -9.21 -5.54
CA ALA A 142 -5.38 -10.10 -4.54
C ALA A 142 -6.74 -10.62 -4.99
N ALA A 143 -7.58 -9.77 -5.60
CA ALA A 143 -8.90 -10.17 -6.08
C ALA A 143 -8.81 -11.14 -7.26
N GLU A 144 -7.94 -10.84 -8.23
CA GLU A 144 -7.72 -11.62 -9.44
C GLU A 144 -7.12 -12.99 -9.16
N LEU A 145 -6.32 -13.12 -8.10
CA LEU A 145 -5.76 -14.40 -7.66
C LEU A 145 -6.70 -15.23 -6.79
N SER A 146 -7.80 -14.65 -6.30
CA SER A 146 -8.72 -15.34 -5.39
C SER A 146 -9.42 -16.57 -6.00
N PRO A 147 -9.87 -16.53 -7.28
CA PRO A 147 -10.30 -17.74 -8.00
C PRO A 147 -9.26 -18.85 -8.00
N LYS A 148 -7.98 -18.52 -8.24
CA LYS A 148 -6.92 -19.53 -8.31
C LYS A 148 -6.63 -20.14 -6.94
N ARG A 149 -6.74 -19.35 -5.87
CA ARG A 149 -6.64 -19.86 -4.49
C ARG A 149 -7.75 -20.87 -4.20
N LEU A 150 -8.97 -20.63 -4.69
CA LEU A 150 -10.09 -21.57 -4.55
C LEU A 150 -9.86 -22.87 -5.35
N GLU A 151 -9.32 -22.77 -6.56
CA GLU A 151 -8.93 -23.94 -7.37
C GLU A 151 -7.88 -24.79 -6.64
N LEU A 152 -6.81 -24.16 -6.14
CA LEU A 152 -5.75 -24.85 -5.41
C LEU A 152 -6.28 -25.52 -4.13
N LEU A 153 -7.24 -24.89 -3.44
CA LEU A 153 -7.89 -25.47 -2.28
C LEU A 153 -8.68 -26.73 -2.65
N LYS A 154 -9.39 -26.73 -3.79
CA LYS A 154 -10.12 -27.89 -4.31
C LYS A 154 -9.18 -29.01 -4.79
N GLU A 155 -8.04 -28.66 -5.39
CA GLU A 155 -7.01 -29.63 -5.77
C GLU A 155 -6.39 -30.31 -4.54
N THR A 156 -6.17 -29.52 -3.47
CA THR A 156 -5.59 -30.01 -2.22
C THR A 156 -6.58 -30.86 -1.42
N ILE A 157 -7.87 -30.51 -1.45
CA ILE A 157 -8.96 -31.21 -0.75
C ILE A 157 -10.01 -31.62 -1.80
N PRO A 158 -9.84 -32.77 -2.48
CA PRO A 158 -10.72 -33.19 -3.57
C PRO A 158 -12.19 -33.32 -3.16
N GLU A 159 -12.47 -33.69 -1.91
CA GLU A 159 -13.83 -33.85 -1.37
C GLU A 159 -14.46 -32.52 -0.89
N LEU A 160 -13.76 -31.39 -1.04
CA LEU A 160 -14.27 -30.09 -0.61
C LEU A 160 -15.60 -29.76 -1.31
N ALA A 161 -16.65 -29.51 -0.53
CA ALA A 161 -17.98 -29.16 -1.04
C ALA A 161 -18.44 -27.75 -0.62
N ARG A 162 -17.87 -27.20 0.46
CA ARG A 162 -18.28 -25.95 1.11
C ARG A 162 -17.06 -25.10 1.45
N VAL A 163 -17.14 -23.79 1.26
CA VAL A 163 -16.06 -22.85 1.57
C VAL A 163 -16.64 -21.62 2.26
N GLY A 164 -16.04 -21.21 3.38
CA GLY A 164 -16.39 -19.99 4.09
C GLY A 164 -15.49 -18.84 3.66
N VAL A 165 -16.07 -17.69 3.31
CA VAL A 165 -15.32 -16.48 2.95
C VAL A 165 -15.59 -15.42 4.00
N LEU A 166 -14.55 -14.99 4.69
CA LEU A 166 -14.65 -13.96 5.72
C LEU A 166 -14.54 -12.58 5.07
N THR A 167 -15.55 -11.74 5.24
CA THR A 167 -15.55 -10.37 4.70
C THR A 167 -15.68 -9.35 5.84
N PRO A 168 -14.98 -8.22 5.76
CA PRO A 168 -15.08 -7.17 6.76
C PRO A 168 -16.43 -6.46 6.67
N ALA A 169 -17.11 -6.31 7.81
CA ALA A 169 -18.31 -5.49 7.92
C ALA A 169 -17.92 -4.01 8.15
N GLN A 170 -18.55 -3.10 7.39
CA GLN A 170 -18.60 -1.65 7.68
C GLN A 170 -17.34 -0.81 7.44
N ARG A 171 -16.49 -1.16 6.46
CA ARG A 171 -15.43 -0.26 5.96
C ARG A 171 -15.58 -0.03 4.46
N PRO A 172 -16.00 1.16 3.97
CA PRO A 172 -16.45 1.34 2.58
C PRO A 172 -15.44 0.93 1.50
N THR A 173 -14.16 1.25 1.66
CA THR A 173 -13.11 0.90 0.69
C THR A 173 -12.74 -0.58 0.75
N TRP A 174 -12.80 -1.17 1.94
CA TRP A 174 -12.61 -2.60 2.09
C TRP A 174 -13.81 -3.38 1.56
N GLU A 175 -15.02 -2.85 1.74
CA GLU A 175 -16.27 -3.43 1.23
C GLU A 175 -16.31 -3.46 -0.30
N GLN A 176 -15.83 -2.42 -0.97
CA GLN A 176 -15.70 -2.42 -2.45
C GLN A 176 -14.68 -3.47 -2.93
N ALA A 177 -13.49 -3.52 -2.33
CA ALA A 177 -12.46 -4.50 -2.68
C ALA A 177 -12.90 -5.94 -2.37
N SER A 178 -13.50 -6.17 -1.21
CA SER A 178 -14.05 -7.47 -0.81
C SER A 178 -15.25 -7.87 -1.66
N GLY A 179 -16.08 -6.92 -2.10
CA GLY A 179 -17.20 -7.19 -3.00
C GLY A 179 -16.74 -7.68 -4.39
N LEU A 180 -15.70 -7.04 -4.96
CA LEU A 180 -15.10 -7.49 -6.21
C LEU A 180 -14.46 -8.87 -6.05
N MET A 181 -13.68 -9.07 -4.99
CA MET A 181 -13.10 -10.38 -4.67
C MET A 181 -14.16 -11.46 -4.51
N LEU A 182 -15.22 -11.19 -3.74
CA LEU A 182 -16.31 -12.15 -3.50
C LEU A 182 -17.00 -12.54 -4.81
N LYS A 183 -17.26 -11.57 -5.70
CA LYS A 183 -17.85 -11.84 -7.01
C LYS A 183 -17.01 -12.79 -7.87
N GLU A 184 -15.69 -12.59 -7.90
CA GLU A 184 -14.76 -13.47 -8.62
C GLU A 184 -14.71 -14.87 -7.98
N VAL A 185 -14.66 -14.93 -6.65
CA VAL A 185 -14.68 -16.19 -5.89
C VAL A 185 -16.00 -16.95 -6.09
N GLU A 186 -17.15 -16.25 -6.15
CA GLU A 186 -18.45 -16.84 -6.48
C GLU A 186 -18.51 -17.42 -7.88
N ALA A 187 -17.93 -16.74 -8.87
CA ALA A 187 -17.85 -17.27 -10.22
C ALA A 187 -17.03 -18.57 -10.26
N ALA A 188 -15.88 -18.60 -9.58
CA ALA A 188 -15.02 -19.77 -9.47
C ALA A 188 -15.67 -20.92 -8.68
N ALA A 189 -16.38 -20.62 -7.59
CA ALA A 189 -17.08 -21.65 -6.82
C ALA A 189 -18.17 -22.33 -7.65
N ARG A 190 -18.92 -21.57 -8.47
CA ARG A 190 -19.90 -22.13 -9.39
C ARG A 190 -19.27 -23.10 -10.39
N SER A 191 -18.12 -22.76 -10.98
CA SER A 191 -17.42 -23.65 -11.93
C SER A 191 -16.86 -24.91 -11.25
N LEU A 192 -16.41 -24.78 -10.00
CA LEU A 192 -15.87 -25.87 -9.18
C LEU A 192 -16.93 -26.70 -8.42
N LYS A 193 -18.22 -26.36 -8.57
CA LYS A 193 -19.36 -26.97 -7.86
C LYS A 193 -19.22 -26.89 -6.33
N LEU A 194 -18.66 -25.79 -5.83
CA LEU A 194 -18.53 -25.47 -4.42
C LEU A 194 -19.69 -24.59 -3.94
N LYS A 195 -20.13 -24.79 -2.71
CA LYS A 195 -21.04 -23.87 -2.02
C LYS A 195 -20.23 -22.85 -1.23
N LEU A 196 -20.42 -21.57 -1.51
CA LEU A 196 -19.81 -20.49 -0.71
C LEU A 196 -20.76 -20.01 0.37
N HIS A 197 -20.18 -19.70 1.53
CA HIS A 197 -20.84 -19.04 2.63
C HIS A 197 -20.06 -17.77 2.98
N GLU A 198 -20.65 -16.60 2.73
CA GLU A 198 -20.06 -15.33 3.16
C GLU A 198 -20.33 -15.14 4.66
N LEU A 199 -19.26 -14.94 5.41
CA LEU A 199 -19.28 -14.69 6.85
C LEU A 199 -18.80 -13.26 7.08
N ARG A 200 -19.75 -12.33 7.29
CA ARG A 200 -19.43 -10.92 7.51
C ARG A 200 -18.99 -10.69 8.95
N VAL A 201 -17.75 -10.27 9.14
CA VAL A 201 -17.12 -10.08 10.46
C VAL A 201 -16.91 -8.61 10.75
N LYS A 202 -17.33 -8.16 11.94
CA LYS A 202 -16.90 -6.86 12.47
C LYS A 202 -15.43 -6.98 12.90
N VAL A 203 -14.55 -6.32 12.15
CA VAL A 203 -13.13 -6.26 12.48
C VAL A 203 -12.91 -5.13 13.47
N ASP A 204 -12.78 -5.47 14.76
CA ASP A 204 -12.21 -4.57 15.76
C ASP A 204 -10.67 -4.60 15.60
N PRO A 205 -10.01 -3.48 15.27
CA PRO A 205 -8.56 -3.45 15.06
C PRO A 205 -7.75 -3.87 16.29
N ASP A 206 -8.31 -3.77 17.49
CA ASP A 206 -7.64 -4.17 18.74
C ASP A 206 -8.01 -5.58 19.21
N LYS A 207 -9.05 -6.19 18.61
CA LYS A 207 -9.62 -7.48 19.00
C LYS A 207 -10.17 -8.23 17.79
N ILE A 208 -9.29 -8.80 16.97
CA ILE A 208 -9.73 -9.82 16.02
C ILE A 208 -9.95 -11.12 16.81
N ASP A 209 -11.18 -11.36 17.25
CA ASP A 209 -11.56 -12.64 17.84
C ASP A 209 -11.79 -13.66 16.72
N LEU A 210 -10.69 -14.16 16.16
CA LEU A 210 -10.70 -15.23 15.18
C LEU A 210 -11.38 -16.49 15.75
N GLU A 211 -11.28 -16.73 17.06
CA GLU A 211 -11.87 -17.92 17.68
C GLU A 211 -13.40 -17.88 17.64
N SER A 212 -14.01 -16.73 17.95
CA SER A 212 -15.46 -16.55 17.78
C SER A 212 -15.87 -16.67 16.31
N VAL A 213 -15.08 -16.14 15.39
CA VAL A 213 -15.35 -16.25 13.94
C VAL A 213 -15.31 -17.71 13.48
N PHE A 214 -14.30 -18.47 13.86
CA PHE A 214 -14.22 -19.90 13.57
C PHE A 214 -15.34 -20.68 14.26
N LYS A 215 -15.71 -20.34 15.51
CA LYS A 215 -16.85 -20.94 16.21
C LYS A 215 -18.18 -20.67 15.50
N MET A 216 -18.39 -19.47 14.95
CA MET A 216 -19.56 -19.15 14.12
C MET A 216 -19.57 -20.00 12.85
N ALA A 217 -18.43 -20.09 12.14
CA ALA A 217 -18.30 -20.92 10.95
C ALA A 217 -18.58 -22.41 11.23
N VAL A 218 -18.13 -22.91 12.38
CA VAL A 218 -18.39 -24.29 12.85
C VAL A 218 -19.86 -24.49 13.26
N ARG A 219 -20.52 -23.50 13.89
CA ARG A 219 -21.96 -23.58 14.19
C ARG A 219 -22.80 -23.65 12.92
N GLU A 220 -22.50 -22.80 11.93
CA GLU A 220 -23.19 -22.86 10.63
C GLU A 220 -22.93 -24.17 9.88
N ARG A 221 -21.76 -24.80 10.07
CA ARG A 221 -21.49 -26.18 9.61
C ARG A 221 -22.43 -27.18 10.29
N ASP A 222 -22.61 -27.08 11.60
CA ASP A 222 -23.33 -28.07 12.40
C ASP A 222 -24.86 -27.96 12.27
N GLU A 223 -25.41 -26.78 11.94
CA GLU A 223 -26.84 -26.60 11.62
C GLU A 223 -27.22 -27.13 10.22
N GLY A 224 -26.25 -27.59 9.42
CA GLY A 224 -26.41 -28.02 8.03
C GLY A 224 -25.94 -29.44 7.67
N CYS A 225 -25.85 -30.38 8.62
CA CYS A 225 -25.44 -31.80 8.47
C CYS A 225 -23.90 -32.06 8.52
N PRO A 226 -23.43 -33.13 9.21
CA PRO A 226 -22.06 -33.26 9.68
C PRO A 226 -21.05 -33.74 8.62
N GLY A 227 -19.87 -33.12 8.64
CA GLY A 227 -18.69 -33.46 7.83
C GLY A 227 -18.49 -32.48 6.68
N ASP A 228 -17.50 -31.58 6.79
CA ASP A 228 -16.78 -30.91 5.69
C ASP A 228 -15.78 -29.87 6.25
N ALA A 229 -14.65 -29.70 5.56
CA ALA A 229 -13.59 -28.76 5.93
C ALA A 229 -13.94 -27.32 5.51
N ILE A 230 -13.82 -26.38 6.43
CA ILE A 230 -13.93 -24.94 6.16
C ILE A 230 -12.52 -24.42 5.84
N GLY A 231 -12.24 -24.15 4.58
CA GLY A 231 -11.06 -23.37 4.19
C GLY A 231 -11.41 -21.88 4.22
N ALA A 232 -10.61 -21.08 4.93
CA ALA A 232 -10.72 -19.62 4.91
C ALA A 232 -9.86 -19.06 3.76
N LEU A 233 -10.46 -18.29 2.87
CA LEU A 233 -9.75 -17.51 1.85
C LEU A 233 -9.54 -16.09 2.40
N TRP A 234 -8.29 -15.62 2.34
CA TRP A 234 -7.85 -14.27 2.71
C TRP A 234 -7.65 -13.39 1.47
#